data_AF-A0A0G1SM84-F1
#
_entry.id   AF-A0A0G1SM84-F1
#
_cell.length_a   1.000
_cell.length_b   1.000
_cell.length_c   1.000
_cell.angle_alpha   90.00
_cell.angle_beta   90.00
_cell.angle_gamma   90.00
#
_symmetry.space_group_name_H-M   'P 1'
#
loop_
_entity.id
_entity.type
_entity.pdbx_description
1 polymer ?
#
loop_
_entity_poly.entity_id
_entity_poly.type
_entity_poly.pdbx_seq_one_letter_code
_entity_poly.pdbx_strand_id
1 'polypeptide(L)'
;MREEIISTKNEAMAQIMDADSSAELEELRISYLGRSGKLTSLIKRLKEIPGEERKEVGILINDSKSAIESLLAEQKNKLGEVAREWFDPTIPGI
;
A
#
# COMPACT_ATOMS: atom_id res chain seq x y z
N MET A 1 4.51 -2.19 16.01
CA MET A 1 4.72 -1.42 14.77
C MET A 1 5.29 -2.25 13.62
N ARG A 2 6.47 -2.88 13.75
CA ARG A 2 7.06 -3.72 12.68
C ARG A 2 6.10 -4.85 12.27
N GLU A 3 5.60 -5.58 13.26
CA GLU A 3 4.62 -6.66 13.06
C GLU A 3 3.26 -6.16 12.55
N GLU A 4 2.80 -4.99 13.01
CA GLU A 4 1.54 -4.39 12.53
C GLU A 4 1.60 -4.05 11.04
N ILE A 5 2.74 -3.57 10.55
CA ILE A 5 2.96 -3.28 9.13
C ILE A 5 2.91 -4.57 8.32
N ILE A 6 3.60 -5.62 8.79
CA ILE A 6 3.64 -6.92 8.11
C ILE A 6 2.25 -7.58 8.11
N SER A 7 1.52 -7.53 9.23
CA SER A 7 0.13 -8.02 9.31
C SER A 7 -0.77 -7.28 8.33
N THR A 8 -0.72 -5.94 8.36
CA THR A 8 -1.52 -5.10 7.46
C THR A 8 -1.19 -5.37 5.99
N LYS A 9 0.09 -5.56 5.68
CA LYS A 9 0.56 -5.94 4.33
C LYS A 9 -0.04 -7.27 3.92
N ASN A 10 0.09 -8.32 4.74
CA ASN A 10 -0.47 -9.64 4.42
C ASN A 10 -1.99 -9.62 4.28
N GLU A 11 -2.71 -8.92 5.17
CA GLU A 11 -4.16 -8.72 5.06
C GLU A 11 -4.53 -8.03 3.74
N ALA A 12 -3.83 -6.95 3.39
CA ALA A 12 -4.06 -6.24 2.13
C ALA A 12 -3.79 -7.14 0.92
N MET A 13 -2.68 -7.88 0.93
CA MET A 13 -2.33 -8.81 -0.15
C MET A 13 -3.39 -9.89 -0.33
N ALA A 14 -3.86 -10.50 0.75
CA ALA A 14 -4.90 -11.52 0.70
C ALA A 14 -6.20 -10.97 0.12
N GLN A 15 -6.64 -9.78 0.58
CA GLN A 15 -7.86 -9.16 0.08
C GLN A 15 -7.73 -8.73 -1.40
N ILE A 16 -6.56 -8.26 -1.81
CA ILE A 16 -6.29 -7.89 -3.21
C ILE A 16 -6.33 -9.13 -4.11
N MET A 17 -5.82 -10.27 -3.64
CA MET A 17 -5.86 -11.52 -4.38
C MET A 17 -7.28 -12.11 -4.46
N ASP A 18 -8.11 -11.88 -3.44
CA ASP A 18 -9.52 -12.31 -3.39
C ASP A 18 -10.45 -11.39 -4.19
N ALA A 19 -10.02 -10.16 -4.49
CA ALA A 19 -10.82 -9.21 -5.25
C ALA A 19 -10.98 -9.64 -6.72
N ASP A 20 -12.24 -9.77 -7.12
CA ASP A 20 -12.66 -10.18 -8.47
C ASP A 20 -13.18 -9.01 -9.32
N SER A 21 -13.13 -7.79 -8.77
CA SER A 21 -13.55 -6.58 -9.47
C SER A 21 -12.62 -5.40 -9.20
N SER A 22 -12.44 -4.54 -10.20
CA SER A 22 -11.67 -3.30 -10.02
C SER A 22 -12.30 -2.35 -9.02
N ALA A 23 -13.61 -2.42 -8.80
CA ALA A 23 -14.29 -1.66 -7.76
C ALA A 23 -13.78 -2.08 -6.36
N GLU A 24 -13.69 -3.39 -6.11
CA GLU A 24 -13.16 -3.94 -4.87
C GLU A 24 -11.68 -3.60 -4.70
N LEU A 25 -10.87 -3.74 -5.77
CA LEU A 25 -9.47 -3.35 -5.74
C LEU A 25 -9.28 -1.87 -5.36
N GLU A 26 -10.11 -0.97 -5.90
CA GLU A 26 -10.04 0.45 -5.58
C GLU A 26 -10.52 0.75 -4.16
N GLU A 27 -11.56 0.08 -3.67
CA GLU A 27 -11.99 0.18 -2.26
C GLU A 27 -10.89 -0.29 -1.30
N LEU A 28 -10.24 -1.43 -1.58
CA LEU A 28 -9.11 -1.93 -0.81
C LEU A 28 -7.96 -0.93 -0.85
N ARG A 29 -7.65 -0.40 -2.04
CA ARG A 29 -6.63 0.65 -2.18
C ARG A 29 -6.94 1.85 -1.30
N ILE A 30 -8.18 2.34 -1.26
CA ILE A 30 -8.57 3.46 -0.40
C ILE A 30 -8.52 3.07 1.09
N SER A 31 -8.93 1.85 1.44
CA SER A 31 -8.94 1.34 2.82
C SER A 31 -7.54 1.15 3.42
N TYR A 32 -6.54 0.82 2.58
CA TYR A 32 -5.16 0.63 3.03
C TYR A 32 -4.27 1.86 2.76
N LEU A 33 -4.27 2.38 1.54
CA LEU A 33 -3.41 3.47 1.05
C LEU A 33 -4.10 4.85 1.04
N GLY A 34 -5.41 4.91 1.19
CA GLY A 34 -6.16 6.17 1.15
C GLY A 34 -5.92 7.07 2.36
N ARG A 35 -6.65 8.19 2.38
CA ARG A 35 -6.46 9.27 3.37
C ARG A 35 -6.71 8.84 4.82
N SER A 36 -7.60 7.86 5.00
CA SER A 36 -7.93 7.22 6.28
C SER A 36 -7.41 5.78 6.37
N GLY A 37 -6.49 5.40 5.49
CA GLY A 37 -6.05 4.02 5.39
C GLY A 37 -5.21 3.56 6.58
N LYS A 38 -5.22 2.24 6.84
CA LYS A 38 -4.38 1.63 7.89
C LYS A 38 -2.90 1.99 7.70
N LEU A 39 -2.39 1.93 6.46
CA LEU A 39 -0.99 2.23 6.16
C LEU A 39 -0.66 3.72 6.31
N THR A 40 -1.56 4.61 5.90
CA THR A 40 -1.44 6.07 6.08
C THR A 40 -1.41 6.46 7.56
N SER A 41 -2.16 5.75 8.41
CA SER A 41 -2.14 5.96 9.85
C SER A 41 -0.79 5.54 10.47
N LEU A 42 -0.21 4.42 9.99
CA LEU A 42 1.14 3.98 10.37
C LEU A 42 2.22 4.98 9.92
N ILE A 43 2.09 5.56 8.71
CA ILE A 43 2.96 6.64 8.21
C ILE A 43 2.90 7.88 9.11
N LYS A 44 1.71 8.27 9.58
CA LYS A 44 1.57 9.41 10.50
C LYS A 44 2.27 9.15 11.83
N ARG A 45 2.12 7.94 12.39
CA ARG A 45 2.82 7.52 13.62
C ARG A 45 4.34 7.45 13.43
N LEU A 46 4.84 7.23 12.21
CA LEU A 46 6.28 7.26 11.91
C LEU A 46 6.93 8.61 12.28
N LYS A 47 6.19 9.72 12.16
CA LYS A 47 6.68 11.07 12.55
C LYS A 47 6.94 11.18 14.06
N GLU A 48 6.28 10.36 14.87
CA GLU A 48 6.38 10.34 16.32
C GLU A 48 7.53 9.44 16.80
N ILE A 49 8.13 8.62 15.93
CA ILE A 49 9.23 7.71 16.28
C ILE A 49 10.58 8.44 16.18
N PRO A 50 11.51 8.28 17.16
CA PRO A 50 12.87 8.79 17.09
C PRO A 50 13.71 8.18 15.95
N GLY A 51 14.72 8.91 15.49
CA GLY A 51 15.38 8.73 14.19
C GLY A 51 15.99 7.34 13.89
N GLU A 52 16.31 6.55 14.91
CA GLU A 52 16.94 5.23 14.77
C GLU A 52 15.93 4.18 14.26
N GLU A 53 14.78 4.03 14.94
CA GLU A 53 13.70 3.14 14.49
C GLU A 53 12.91 3.72 13.30
N ARG A 54 12.89 5.05 13.15
CA ARG A 54 12.24 5.71 12.01
C ARG A 54 12.76 5.21 10.66
N LYS A 55 14.06 4.91 10.56
CA LYS A 55 14.67 4.49 9.30
C LYS A 55 14.24 3.08 8.91
N GLU A 56 14.29 2.13 9.84
CA GLU A 56 13.82 0.75 9.63
C GLU A 56 12.32 0.72 9.31
N VAL A 57 11.50 1.39 10.12
CA VAL A 57 10.05 1.41 9.95
C VAL A 57 9.65 2.15 8.68
N GLY A 58 10.36 3.22 8.32
CA GLY A 58 10.13 3.95 7.07
C GLY A 58 10.39 3.11 5.83
N ILE A 59 11.46 2.31 5.82
CA ILE A 59 11.75 1.36 4.74
C ILE A 59 10.65 0.30 4.66
N LEU A 60 10.25 -0.30 5.78
CA LEU A 60 9.18 -1.30 5.85
C LEU A 60 7.84 -0.78 5.34
N ILE A 61 7.47 0.45 5.71
CA ILE A 61 6.24 1.09 5.25
C ILE A 61 6.31 1.33 3.74
N ASN A 62 7.43 1.85 3.24
CA ASN A 62 7.59 2.13 1.82
C ASN A 62 7.58 0.84 0.97
N ASP A 63 8.24 -0.22 1.45
CA ASP A 63 8.21 -1.56 0.85
C ASP A 63 6.78 -2.12 0.82
N SER A 64 6.07 -2.06 1.96
CA SER A 64 4.70 -2.53 2.05
C SER A 64 3.76 -1.75 1.13
N LYS A 65 3.94 -0.42 1.07
CA LYS A 65 3.19 0.45 0.18
C LYS A 65 3.40 0.04 -1.28
N SER A 66 4.65 -0.09 -1.69
CA SER A 66 5.02 -0.43 -3.07
C SER A 66 4.56 -1.84 -3.45
N ALA A 67 4.66 -2.82 -2.54
CA ALA A 67 4.15 -4.17 -2.74
C ALA A 67 2.63 -4.20 -2.96
N ILE A 68 1.86 -3.47 -2.14
CA ILE A 68 0.40 -3.36 -2.26
C ILE A 68 0.03 -2.67 -3.58
N GLU A 69 0.69 -1.56 -3.93
CA GLU A 69 0.45 -0.87 -5.21
C GLU A 69 0.74 -1.77 -6.42
N SER A 70 1.83 -2.53 -6.38
CA SER A 70 2.19 -3.45 -7.46
C SER A 70 1.19 -4.61 -7.59
N LEU A 71 0.71 -5.16 -6.47
CA LEU A 71 -0.30 -6.22 -6.46
C LEU A 71 -1.64 -5.73 -6.99
N LEU A 72 -2.07 -4.54 -6.57
CA LEU A 72 -3.27 -3.89 -7.10
C LEU A 72 -3.16 -3.69 -8.61
N ALA A 73 -2.01 -3.21 -9.08
CA ALA A 73 -1.77 -3.02 -10.51
C ALA A 73 -1.74 -4.34 -11.30
N GLU A 74 -1.16 -5.40 -10.73
CA GLU A 74 -1.17 -6.74 -11.33
C GLU A 74 -2.60 -7.30 -11.42
N GLN A 75 -3.35 -7.22 -10.32
CA GLN A 75 -4.71 -7.76 -10.26
C GLN A 75 -5.66 -6.96 -11.16
N LYS A 76 -5.52 -5.62 -11.20
CA LYS A 76 -6.28 -4.76 -12.11
C LYS A 76 -5.96 -5.05 -13.58
N ASN A 77 -4.69 -5.35 -13.91
CA ASN A 77 -4.32 -5.84 -15.24
C ASN A 77 -4.94 -7.21 -15.55
N LYS A 78 -4.92 -8.15 -14.58
CA LYS A 78 -5.54 -9.48 -14.74
C LYS A 78 -7.04 -9.40 -15.01
N LEU A 79 -7.74 -8.48 -14.34
CA LEU A 79 -9.16 -8.23 -14.53
C LEU A 79 -9.50 -7.55 -15.87
N GLY A 80 -8.49 -7.23 -16.70
CA GLY A 80 -8.69 -6.74 -18.05
C GLY A 80 -9.02 -5.25 -18.14
N GLU A 81 -8.98 -4.51 -17.03
CA GLU A 81 -9.05 -3.05 -17.05
C GLU A 81 -7.70 -2.45 -17.45
N VAL A 82 -7.40 -2.55 -18.75
CA VAL A 82 -6.39 -1.72 -19.41
C VAL A 82 -6.96 -0.30 -19.56
N ALA A 83 -7.16 0.38 -18.44
CA ALA A 83 -7.35 1.82 -18.41
C ALA A 83 -6.01 2.44 -18.03
N ARG A 84 -5.36 2.98 -19.07
CA ARG A 84 -4.13 3.79 -19.05
C ARG A 84 -4.00 4.63 -17.79
N GLU A 85 -2.74 4.77 -17.35
CA GLU A 85 -2.30 5.69 -16.30
C GLU A 85 -2.72 5.30 -14.89
N TRP A 86 -2.00 4.35 -14.28
CA TRP A 86 -1.96 4.27 -12.82
C TRP A 86 -0.54 4.43 -12.29
N PHE A 87 -0.22 5.71 -12.02
CA PHE A 87 0.79 6.23 -11.09
C PHE A 87 2.13 5.49 -11.05
N ASP A 88 3.12 5.97 -11.81
CA ASP A 88 4.53 5.63 -11.63
C ASP A 88 5.06 6.33 -10.36
N PRO A 89 5.27 5.61 -9.24
CA PRO A 89 5.74 6.19 -7.99
C PRO A 89 7.27 6.33 -7.95
N THR A 90 7.98 6.05 -9.06
CA THR A 90 9.44 6.14 -9.13
C THR A 90 9.98 7.52 -9.47
N ILE A 91 9.13 8.55 -9.58
CA ILE A 91 9.59 9.93 -9.62
C ILE A 91 9.66 10.45 -8.18
N PRO A 92 10.84 10.41 -7.51
CA PRO A 92 11.03 11.16 -6.29
C PRO A 92 10.75 12.64 -6.61
N GLY A 93 9.78 13.22 -5.91
CA GLY A 93 9.58 14.66 -5.93
C GLY A 93 10.88 15.33 -5.47
N ILE A 94 11.41 16.19 -6.35
CA ILE A 94 12.56 17.07 -6.10
C ILE A 94 12.31 17.91 -4.84
#